data_AF-A0A935SJ82-F1
#
_entry.id   AF-A0A935SJ82-F1
#
_cell.length_a   1.000
_cell.length_b   1.000
_cell.length_c   1.000
_cell.angle_alpha   90.00
_cell.angle_beta   90.00
_cell.angle_gamma   90.00
#
_symmetry.space_group_name_H-M   'P 1'
#
loop_
_entity.id
_entity.type
_entity.pdbx_description
1 polymer ?
#
loop_
_entity_poly.entity_id
_entity_poly.type
_entity_poly.pdbx_seq_one_letter_code
_entity_poly.pdbx_strand_id
1 'polypeptide(L)' 'MIKASLFFKVLVNVNKATKTISSTTVFENTRNKYTYSVNGMNTKAAVADGTFQFDEKKYPGVHVEDLR' A
#
# COMPACT_ATOMS: atom_id res chain seq x y z
N MET A 1 -15.65 -22.34 -3.66
CA MET A 1 -15.12 -21.35 -4.63
C MET A 1 -13.63 -21.21 -4.41
N ILE A 2 -12.80 -21.46 -5.43
CA ILE A 2 -11.37 -21.17 -5.36
C ILE A 2 -11.19 -19.69 -5.73
N LYS A 3 -10.68 -18.89 -4.79
CA LYS A 3 -10.37 -17.48 -5.05
C LYS A 3 -9.16 -17.43 -5.97
N ALA A 4 -9.36 -17.00 -7.22
CA ALA A 4 -8.25 -16.80 -8.16
C ALA A 4 -7.29 -15.74 -7.57
N SER A 5 -5.99 -16.01 -7.63
CA SER A 5 -4.98 -14.99 -7.28
C SER A 5 -5.19 -13.77 -8.18
N LEU A 6 -5.03 -12.57 -7.64
CA LEU A 6 -5.11 -11.34 -8.43
C LEU A 6 -3.81 -11.09 -9.24
N PHE A 7 -2.72 -11.77 -8.87
CA PHE A 7 -1.40 -11.61 -9.48
C PHE A 7 -0.64 -12.94 -9.65
N PHE A 8 0.36 -12.96 -10.52
CA PHE A 8 1.22 -14.13 -10.78
C PHE A 8 2.70 -13.91 -10.46
N LYS A 9 3.14 -12.66 -10.29
CA LYS A 9 4.53 -12.35 -9.94
C LYS A 9 4.64 -11.04 -9.17
N VAL A 10 5.56 -11.00 -8.22
CA VAL A 10 5.95 -9.79 -7.50
C VAL A 10 7.47 -9.71 -7.47
N LEU A 11 8.02 -8.55 -7.82
CA LEU A 11 9.44 -8.25 -7.67
C LEU A 11 9.61 -7.21 -6.58
N VAL A 12 10.46 -7.47 -5.60
CA VAL A 12 10.76 -6.56 -4.49
C VAL A 12 12.22 -6.13 -4.58
N ASN A 13 12.46 -4.82 -4.67
CA ASN A 13 13.79 -4.26 -4.64
C ASN A 13 14.13 -3.83 -3.22
N VAL A 14 15.21 -4.38 -2.67
CA VAL A 14 15.67 -4.11 -1.30
C VAL A 14 17.03 -3.43 -1.36
N ASN A 15 17.13 -2.29 -0.69
CA ASN A 15 18.41 -1.63 -0.48
C ASN A 15 19.21 -2.41 0.58
N LYS A 16 20.39 -2.93 0.19
CA LYS A 16 21.22 -3.79 1.05
C LYS A 16 21.84 -3.05 2.23
N ALA A 17 22.09 -1.76 2.13
CA ALA A 17 22.73 -0.98 3.18
C ALA A 17 21.71 -0.59 4.26
N THR A 18 20.57 -0.02 3.85
CA THR A 18 19.53 0.46 4.76
C THR A 18 18.54 -0.62 5.17
N LYS A 19 18.55 -1.78 4.49
CA LYS A 19 17.56 -2.86 4.66
C LYS A 19 16.12 -2.42 4.39
N THR A 20 15.94 -1.41 3.55
CA THR A 20 14.62 -0.87 3.20
C THR A 20 14.14 -1.38 1.85
N ILE A 21 12.83 -1.50 1.67
CA ILE A 21 12.22 -1.73 0.36
C ILE A 21 12.26 -0.41 -0.42
N SER A 22 12.89 -0.39 -1.59
CA SER A 22 12.94 0.78 -2.46
C SER A 22 11.82 0.80 -3.49
N SER A 23 11.37 -0.37 -3.94
CA SER A 23 10.23 -0.49 -4.83
C SER A 23 9.66 -1.91 -4.87
N THR A 24 8.41 -2.01 -5.28
CA THR A 24 7.72 -3.27 -5.56
C THR A 24 7.06 -3.19 -6.92
N THR A 25 7.25 -4.21 -7.75
CA THR A 25 6.55 -4.36 -9.03
C THR A 25 5.62 -5.57 -8.99
N VAL A 26 4.33 -5.34 -9.22
CA VAL A 26 3.28 -6.37 -9.22
C VAL A 26 2.86 -6.66 -10.65
N PHE A 27 2.75 -7.94 -11.00
CA PHE A 27 2.26 -8.43 -12.29
C PHE A 27 0.92 -9.14 -12.09
N GLU A 28 -0.16 -8.54 -12.56
CA GLU A 28 -1.51 -9.07 -12.40
C GLU A 28 -1.88 -10.09 -13.47
N ASN A 29 -2.82 -10.98 -13.17
CA ASN A 29 -3.33 -11.96 -14.15
C ASN A 29 -4.07 -11.29 -15.32
N THR A 30 -4.55 -10.06 -15.13
CA THR A 30 -5.13 -9.16 -16.14
C THR A 30 -4.10 -8.56 -17.10
N ARG A 31 -2.80 -8.93 -16.96
CA ARG A 31 -1.64 -8.37 -17.66
C ARG A 31 -1.28 -6.93 -17.27
N ASN A 32 -1.93 -6.36 -16.26
CA ASN A 32 -1.49 -5.09 -15.68
C ASN A 32 -0.14 -5.24 -14.97
N LYS A 33 0.63 -4.16 -14.96
CA LYS A 33 1.89 -4.03 -14.23
C LYS A 33 1.92 -2.71 -13.48
N TYR A 34 2.09 -2.78 -12.17
CA TYR A 34 2.23 -1.60 -11.31
C TYR A 34 3.59 -1.61 -10.63
N THR A 35 4.26 -0.47 -10.62
CA THR A 35 5.50 -0.26 -9.84
C THR A 35 5.25 0.83 -8.81
N TYR A 36 5.38 0.46 -7.54
CA TYR A 36 5.36 1.38 -6.41
C TYR A 36 6.80 1.68 -5.99
N SER A 37 7.17 2.96 -5.95
CA SER A 37 8.52 3.41 -5.56
C SER A 37 8.48 4.19 -4.25
N VAL A 38 9.45 3.94 -3.37
CA VAL A 38 9.62 4.64 -2.10
C VAL A 38 10.62 5.78 -2.30
N ASN A 39 10.12 7.02 -2.29
CA ASN A 39 10.95 8.22 -2.46
C ASN A 39 11.68 8.65 -1.17
N GLY A 40 11.16 8.26 0.00
CA GLY A 40 11.76 8.55 1.29
C GLY A 40 11.19 7.65 2.38
N MET A 41 11.99 7.34 3.40
CA MET A 41 11.57 6.52 4.53
C MET A 41 12.05 7.14 5.84
N ASN A 42 11.12 7.43 6.74
CA ASN A 42 11.40 7.84 8.11
C ASN A 42 10.91 6.76 9.08
N THR A 43 11.85 6.01 9.66
CA THR A 43 11.56 4.91 10.60
C THR A 43 11.39 5.37 12.05
N LYS A 44 11.51 6.67 12.32
CA LYS A 44 11.43 7.26 13.67
C LYS A 44 10.28 8.25 13.82
N ALA A 45 9.40 8.36 12.81
CA ALA A 45 8.24 9.23 12.88
C ALA A 45 7.31 8.78 14.02
N ALA A 46 6.86 9.72 14.85
CA ALA A 46 5.79 9.46 15.79
C ALA A 46 4.47 9.39 15.00
N VAL A 47 3.89 8.19 14.93
CA VAL A 47 2.60 7.94 14.26
C VAL A 47 1.55 7.73 15.35
N ALA A 48 0.60 8.64 15.46
CA ALA A 48 -0.46 8.55 16.46
C ALA A 48 -1.50 7.50 16.09
N ASP A 49 -2.15 6.88 17.09
CA ASP A 49 -3.13 5.80 16.90
C ASP A 49 -4.28 6.17 15.95
N GLY A 50 -4.71 7.43 15.97
CA GLY A 50 -5.76 7.94 15.09
C GLY A 50 -5.38 8.05 13.60
N THR A 51 -4.12 7.76 13.23
CA THR A 51 -3.67 7.77 11.82
C THR A 51 -4.28 6.62 11.02
N PHE A 52 -4.56 5.50 11.66
CA PHE A 52 -5.07 4.29 11.02
C PHE A 52 -6.59 4.14 11.12
N GLN A 53 -7.28 5.20 11.54
CA GLN A 53 -8.73 5.27 11.65
C GLN A 53 -9.23 6.36 10.70
N PHE A 54 -10.26 6.04 9.92
CA PHE A 54 -10.96 7.06 9.16
C PHE A 54 -11.76 7.94 10.12
N ASP A 55 -11.50 9.25 10.09
CA ASP A 55 -12.22 10.26 10.86
C ASP A 55 -12.98 11.16 9.90
N GLU A 56 -14.29 10.93 9.77
CA GLU A 56 -15.17 11.67 8.87
C GLU A 56 -15.13 13.19 9.13
N LYS A 57 -14.90 13.63 10.37
CA LYS A 57 -14.82 15.05 10.72
C LYS A 57 -13.67 15.77 10.02
N LYS A 58 -12.63 15.04 9.60
CA LYS A 58 -11.50 15.59 8.84
C LYS A 58 -11.80 15.76 7.35
N TYR A 59 -12.91 15.21 6.85
CA TYR A 59 -13.25 15.18 5.43
C TYR A 59 -14.68 15.72 5.18
N PRO A 60 -14.90 17.05 5.31
CA PRO A 60 -16.21 17.63 5.10
C PRO A 60 -16.73 17.39 3.68
N GLY A 61 -17.99 16.98 3.58
CA GLY A 61 -18.67 16.71 2.30
C GLY A 61 -18.47 15.30 1.74
N VAL A 62 -17.75 14.42 2.44
CA VAL A 62 -17.66 13.00 2.08
C VAL A 62 -18.95 12.28 2.45
N HIS A 63 -19.47 11.46 1.53
CA HIS A 63 -20.50 10.49 1.82
C HIS A 63 -19.85 9.18 2.27
N VAL A 64 -20.24 8.66 3.43
CA VAL A 64 -19.76 7.38 3.96
C VAL A 64 -20.80 6.31 3.68
N GLU A 65 -20.43 5.28 2.93
CA GLU A 65 -21.22 4.09 2.70
C GLU A 65 -20.56 2.88 3.38
N ASP A 66 -21.32 2.17 4.21
CA ASP A 66 -20.84 0.98 4.90
C ASP A 66 -21.22 -0.28 4.12
N LEU A 67 -20.21 -1.01 3.64
CA LEU A 67 -20.34 -2.22 2.80
C LEU A 67 -19.98 -3.51 3.54
N ARG A 68 -19.89 -3.46 4.87
CA ARG A 68 -19.42 -4.57 5.71
C ARG A 68 -20.47 -5.64 5.99
#